data_AF-A0A9E0WZN9-F1
#
_entry.id   AF-A0A9E0WZN9-F1
#
_cell.length_a   1.000
_cell.length_b   1.000
_cell.length_c   1.000
_cell.angle_alpha   90.00
_cell.angle_beta   90.00
_cell.angle_gamma   90.00
#
_symmetry.space_group_name_H-M   'P 1'
#
loop_
_entity.id
_entity.type
_entity.pdbx_description
1 polymer ?
#
loop_
_entity_poly.entity_id
_entity_poly.type
_entity_poly.pdbx_seq_one_letter_code
_entity_poly.pdbx_strand_id
1 'polypeptide(L)'
;MKTLITLLALPLAAVPALAPAATPTMYIERAQTQASGNQVRSFSVPVTNTNGLVRYWDVTIDLNALDNGAIGPNAAVTATASPKKVVTNLFTPGNYVDPLGNTCTVMVGTMPSGRQETSLSCKAGTGTSVWNATWDNGDIAGNPYELQLRNAGIDQIPGYNNYAWGIDGLTTYPFAGCFATNYIVGARQVGSQIIVTNYGAGNVSLCGNTLTLQP
;
A
#
# COMPACT_ATOMS: atom_id res chain seq x y z
N MET A 1 -74.71 6.19 -46.78
CA MET A 1 -74.02 5.54 -45.64
C MET A 1 -72.52 5.57 -45.92
N LYS A 2 -71.74 6.34 -45.17
CA LYS A 2 -70.28 6.44 -45.30
C LYS A 2 -69.64 5.55 -44.23
N THR A 3 -68.95 4.50 -44.65
CA THR A 3 -68.24 3.56 -43.76
C THR A 3 -66.83 4.09 -43.51
N LEU A 4 -66.52 4.38 -42.24
CA LEU A 4 -65.22 4.88 -41.80
C LEU A 4 -64.32 3.67 -41.46
N ILE A 5 -63.18 3.54 -42.15
CA ILE A 5 -62.16 2.52 -41.87
C ILE A 5 -61.18 3.10 -40.86
N THR A 6 -61.10 2.51 -39.67
CA THR A 6 -60.14 2.90 -38.62
C THR A 6 -58.89 2.04 -38.74
N LEU A 7 -57.76 2.67 -39.11
CA LEU A 7 -56.43 2.05 -39.16
C LEU A 7 -55.88 1.90 -37.72
N LEU A 8 -55.57 0.68 -37.28
CA LEU A 8 -54.79 0.43 -36.06
C LEU A 8 -53.28 0.53 -36.40
N ALA A 9 -52.59 1.49 -35.79
CA ALA A 9 -51.13 1.59 -35.82
C ALA A 9 -50.51 0.74 -34.69
N LEU A 10 -49.62 -0.20 -35.05
CA LEU A 10 -48.80 -0.95 -34.09
C LEU A 10 -47.64 -0.07 -33.58
N PRO A 11 -47.34 -0.03 -32.27
CA PRO A 11 -46.14 0.61 -31.75
C PRO A 11 -44.90 -0.27 -31.97
N LEU A 12 -43.88 0.34 -32.57
CA LEU A 12 -42.54 -0.21 -32.76
C LEU A 12 -41.86 -0.37 -31.39
N ALA A 13 -41.68 -1.60 -30.91
CA ALA A 13 -41.00 -1.86 -29.63
C ALA A 13 -39.48 -1.59 -29.78
N ALA A 14 -38.98 -0.62 -29.02
CA ALA A 14 -37.55 -0.35 -28.90
C ALA A 14 -36.87 -1.55 -28.24
N VAL A 15 -35.99 -2.23 -28.97
CA VAL A 15 -35.13 -3.28 -28.42
C VAL A 15 -34.08 -2.59 -27.53
N PRO A 16 -34.00 -2.89 -26.22
CA PRO A 16 -32.94 -2.34 -25.39
C PRO A 16 -31.60 -2.89 -25.87
N ALA A 17 -30.71 -1.98 -26.25
CA ALA A 17 -29.33 -2.30 -26.57
C ALA A 17 -28.68 -2.93 -25.32
N LEU A 18 -28.22 -4.18 -25.44
CA LEU A 18 -27.42 -4.84 -24.43
C LEU A 18 -26.13 -4.03 -24.25
N ALA A 19 -25.99 -3.37 -23.10
CA ALA A 19 -24.73 -2.74 -22.72
C ALA A 19 -23.62 -3.81 -22.66
N PRO A 20 -22.41 -3.52 -23.17
CA PRO A 20 -21.30 -4.46 -23.07
C PRO A 20 -21.02 -4.77 -21.60
N ALA A 21 -20.88 -6.06 -21.29
CA ALA A 21 -20.49 -6.51 -19.96
C ALA A 21 -19.15 -5.87 -19.57
N ALA A 22 -19.11 -5.17 -18.43
CA ALA A 22 -17.87 -4.59 -17.91
C ALA A 22 -16.82 -5.69 -17.74
N THR A 23 -15.62 -5.50 -18.28
CA THR A 23 -14.53 -6.48 -18.16
C THR A 23 -13.87 -6.37 -16.78
N PRO A 24 -13.55 -7.52 -16.13
CA PRO A 24 -12.76 -7.49 -14.91
C PRO A 24 -11.43 -6.79 -15.14
N THR A 25 -11.01 -5.95 -14.19
CA THR A 25 -9.76 -5.18 -14.28
C THR A 25 -8.85 -5.54 -13.13
N MET A 26 -7.57 -5.76 -13.42
CA MET A 26 -6.51 -6.08 -12.45
C MET A 26 -5.53 -4.89 -12.36
N TYR A 27 -5.10 -4.53 -11.14
CA TYR A 27 -4.17 -3.43 -10.92
C TYR A 27 -2.90 -3.90 -10.18
N ILE A 28 -1.95 -4.48 -10.92
CA ILE A 28 -0.68 -4.98 -10.37
C ILE A 28 0.17 -3.85 -9.79
N GLU A 29 0.05 -2.63 -10.30
CA GLU A 29 0.78 -1.46 -9.80
C GLU A 29 0.41 -1.05 -8.38
N ARG A 30 -0.73 -1.56 -7.88
CA ARG A 30 -1.21 -1.37 -6.50
C ARG A 30 -0.89 -2.55 -5.59
N ALA A 31 -0.14 -3.52 -6.09
CA ALA A 31 0.26 -4.73 -5.41
C ALA A 31 1.73 -4.65 -4.97
N GLN A 32 2.11 -5.46 -3.97
CA GLN A 32 3.51 -5.50 -3.54
C GLN A 32 4.23 -6.45 -4.47
N THR A 33 4.94 -5.90 -5.44
CA THR A 33 5.64 -6.71 -6.44
C THR A 33 7.10 -6.87 -6.08
N GLN A 34 7.55 -8.12 -6.07
CA GLN A 34 8.92 -8.53 -5.81
C GLN A 34 9.39 -9.40 -6.98
N ALA A 35 10.66 -9.28 -7.34
CA ALA A 35 11.28 -10.15 -8.34
C ALA A 35 12.53 -10.79 -7.73
N SER A 36 12.69 -12.09 -7.92
CA SER A 36 13.87 -12.83 -7.48
C SER A 36 14.10 -14.04 -8.39
N GLY A 37 15.33 -14.18 -8.89
CA GLY A 37 15.67 -15.22 -9.87
C GLY A 37 14.75 -15.15 -11.10
N ASN A 38 14.05 -16.23 -11.37
CA ASN A 38 13.10 -16.33 -12.48
C ASN A 38 11.63 -16.11 -12.06
N GLN A 39 11.38 -15.61 -10.84
CA GLN A 39 10.03 -15.39 -10.32
C GLN A 39 9.73 -13.92 -10.10
N VAL A 40 8.50 -13.52 -10.43
CA VAL A 40 7.87 -12.26 -9.99
C VAL A 40 6.68 -12.60 -9.12
N ARG A 41 6.64 -12.07 -7.90
CA ARG A 41 5.55 -12.28 -6.93
C ARG A 41 4.89 -10.95 -6.62
N SER A 42 3.59 -10.85 -6.85
CA SER A 42 2.78 -9.68 -6.54
C SER A 42 1.75 -10.03 -5.47
N PHE A 43 1.86 -9.43 -4.30
CA PHE A 43 0.96 -9.69 -3.18
C PHE A 43 -0.20 -8.71 -3.15
N SER A 44 -1.39 -9.24 -2.86
CA SER A 44 -2.66 -8.52 -2.78
C SER A 44 -2.95 -7.63 -3.98
N VAL A 45 -2.84 -8.20 -5.17
CA VAL A 45 -3.29 -7.58 -6.42
C VAL A 45 -4.81 -7.37 -6.37
N PRO A 46 -5.31 -6.12 -6.39
CA PRO A 46 -6.74 -5.86 -6.49
C PRO A 46 -7.26 -6.22 -7.89
N VAL A 47 -8.34 -6.99 -7.91
CA VAL A 47 -9.09 -7.37 -9.10
C VAL A 47 -10.53 -6.91 -8.90
N THR A 48 -10.98 -5.98 -9.74
CA THR A 48 -12.36 -5.50 -9.77
C THR A 48 -13.16 -6.37 -10.72
N ASN A 49 -14.22 -7.01 -10.24
CA ASN A 49 -15.11 -7.80 -11.09
C ASN A 49 -16.09 -6.90 -11.88
N THR A 50 -16.91 -7.53 -12.72
CA THR A 50 -17.91 -6.86 -13.57
C THR A 50 -18.94 -6.04 -12.78
N ASN A 51 -19.09 -6.33 -11.49
CA ASN A 51 -20.04 -5.67 -10.58
C ASN A 51 -19.36 -4.61 -9.70
N GLY A 52 -18.08 -4.29 -9.93
CA GLY A 52 -17.33 -3.32 -9.16
C GLY A 52 -16.78 -3.84 -7.81
N LEU A 53 -16.98 -5.11 -7.48
CA LEU A 53 -16.44 -5.70 -6.25
C LEU A 53 -14.94 -5.98 -6.41
N VAL A 54 -14.15 -5.50 -5.46
CA VAL A 54 -12.70 -5.70 -5.43
C VAL A 54 -12.36 -6.94 -4.60
N ARG A 55 -11.56 -7.84 -5.16
CA ARG A 55 -10.94 -8.99 -4.46
C ARG A 55 -9.42 -8.90 -4.59
N TYR A 56 -8.70 -9.46 -3.62
CA TYR A 56 -7.24 -9.41 -3.58
C TYR A 56 -6.67 -10.79 -3.86
N TRP A 57 -5.64 -10.85 -4.70
CA TRP A 57 -4.98 -12.08 -5.11
C TRP A 57 -3.46 -11.97 -4.93
N ASP A 58 -2.84 -13.02 -4.42
CA ASP A 58 -1.39 -13.16 -4.49
C ASP A 58 -1.06 -13.89 -5.79
N VAL A 59 -0.26 -13.25 -6.63
CA VAL A 59 0.07 -13.72 -7.98
C VAL A 59 1.55 -14.04 -8.03
N THR A 60 1.91 -15.22 -8.52
CA THR A 60 3.30 -15.58 -8.86
C THR A 60 3.40 -15.84 -10.34
N ILE A 61 4.41 -15.24 -10.97
CA ILE A 61 4.76 -15.39 -12.38
C ILE A 61 6.14 -16.04 -12.43
N ASP A 62 6.19 -17.27 -12.94
CA ASP A 62 7.42 -17.99 -13.23
C ASP A 62 7.82 -17.73 -14.68
N LEU A 63 8.92 -17.02 -14.87
CA LEU A 63 9.55 -16.81 -16.16
C LEU A 63 10.47 -18.01 -16.47
N ASN A 64 10.45 -18.47 -17.72
CA ASN A 64 11.35 -19.52 -18.17
C ASN A 64 12.48 -18.92 -19.00
N ALA A 65 13.71 -19.36 -18.75
CA ALA A 65 14.87 -19.06 -19.60
C ALA A 65 15.22 -20.31 -20.41
N LEU A 66 15.43 -20.14 -21.71
CA LEU A 66 15.84 -21.19 -22.63
C LEU A 66 17.37 -21.39 -22.58
N ASP A 67 17.85 -22.55 -23.03
CA ASP A 67 19.28 -22.90 -23.03
C ASP A 67 20.16 -21.95 -23.86
N ASN A 68 19.56 -21.22 -24.79
CA ASN A 68 20.22 -20.19 -25.59
C ASN A 68 20.25 -18.80 -24.92
N GLY A 69 19.80 -18.69 -23.66
CA GLY A 69 19.72 -17.43 -22.92
C GLY A 69 18.52 -16.54 -23.27
N ALA A 70 17.62 -16.97 -24.17
CA ALA A 70 16.39 -16.25 -24.47
C ALA A 70 15.30 -16.51 -23.43
N ILE A 71 14.37 -15.57 -23.28
CA ILE A 71 13.17 -15.78 -22.45
C ILE A 71 12.17 -16.63 -23.24
N GLY A 72 11.66 -17.68 -22.61
CA GLY A 72 10.65 -18.55 -23.20
C GLY A 72 9.35 -17.79 -23.50
N PRO A 73 8.58 -18.22 -24.51
CA PRO A 73 7.36 -17.53 -24.92
C PRO A 73 6.21 -17.64 -23.91
N ASN A 74 6.33 -18.52 -22.91
CA ASN A 74 5.31 -18.81 -21.93
C ASN A 74 5.85 -18.57 -20.52
N ALA A 75 5.02 -17.96 -19.67
CA ALA A 75 5.24 -17.88 -18.23
C ALA A 75 4.15 -18.67 -17.52
N ALA A 76 4.48 -19.35 -16.42
CA ALA A 76 3.47 -19.95 -15.57
C ALA A 76 2.94 -18.88 -14.62
N VAL A 77 1.62 -18.72 -14.54
CA VAL A 77 0.98 -17.78 -13.62
C VAL A 77 0.14 -18.57 -12.64
N THR A 78 0.42 -18.40 -11.35
CA THR A 78 -0.40 -18.93 -10.27
C THR A 78 -1.02 -17.77 -9.51
N ALA A 79 -2.29 -17.89 -9.14
CA ALA A 79 -3.01 -16.89 -8.37
C ALA A 79 -3.78 -17.58 -7.24
N THR A 80 -3.55 -17.13 -6.02
CA THR A 80 -4.27 -17.60 -4.83
C THR A 80 -5.02 -16.44 -4.19
N ALA A 81 -6.19 -16.71 -3.61
CA ALA A 81 -6.91 -15.68 -2.87
C ALA A 81 -6.00 -15.15 -1.74
N SER A 82 -5.76 -13.84 -1.74
CA SER A 82 -4.89 -13.23 -0.73
C SER A 82 -5.62 -13.28 0.61
N PRO A 83 -5.04 -13.88 1.66
CA PRO A 83 -5.71 -14.05 2.95
C PRO A 83 -6.04 -12.71 3.62
N LYS A 84 -5.34 -11.62 3.23
CA LYS A 84 -5.61 -10.23 3.66
C LYS A 84 -5.19 -9.24 2.56
N LYS A 85 -5.85 -8.08 2.51
CA LYS A 85 -5.42 -6.94 1.69
C LYS A 85 -4.10 -6.38 2.24
N VAL A 86 -2.98 -6.71 1.60
CA VAL A 86 -1.71 -5.97 1.71
C VAL A 86 -1.91 -4.67 0.93
N VAL A 87 -2.18 -3.58 1.66
CA VAL A 87 -2.13 -2.24 1.05
C VAL A 87 -0.67 -1.87 0.98
N THR A 88 -0.16 -1.75 -0.23
CA THR A 88 1.22 -1.37 -0.44
C THR A 88 1.44 0.09 -0.09
N ASN A 89 1.78 0.36 1.17
CA ASN A 89 2.46 1.59 1.54
C ASN A 89 3.91 1.48 1.09
N LEU A 90 4.13 1.60 -0.21
CA LEU A 90 5.48 1.76 -0.74
C LEU A 90 5.90 3.20 -0.46
N PHE A 91 7.06 3.35 0.15
CA PHE A 91 7.68 4.63 0.44
C PHE A 91 8.67 4.99 -0.67
N THR A 92 8.73 6.27 -1.00
CA THR A 92 9.71 6.79 -1.95
C THR A 92 10.97 7.17 -1.16
N PRO A 93 12.16 6.63 -1.49
CA PRO A 93 13.39 7.09 -0.86
C PRO A 93 13.70 8.53 -1.31
N GLY A 94 14.27 9.34 -0.42
CA GLY A 94 14.62 10.73 -0.75
C GLY A 94 14.74 11.63 0.47
N ASN A 95 14.94 12.92 0.20
CA ASN A 95 14.95 13.94 1.23
C ASN A 95 13.57 14.57 1.34
N TYR A 96 13.09 14.68 2.57
CA TYR A 96 11.80 15.24 2.93
C TYR A 96 12.01 16.42 3.88
N VAL A 97 11.02 17.29 3.95
CA VAL A 97 10.98 18.39 4.91
C VAL A 97 9.70 18.28 5.74
N ASP A 98 9.82 18.45 7.05
CA ASP A 98 8.68 18.51 7.97
C ASP A 98 8.05 19.93 7.99
N PRO A 99 6.89 20.14 8.65
CA PRO A 99 6.23 21.44 8.69
C PRO A 99 7.02 22.54 9.40
N LEU A 100 8.07 22.17 10.15
CA LEU A 100 8.97 23.09 10.86
C LEU A 100 10.23 23.41 10.05
N GLY A 101 10.38 22.86 8.85
CA GLY A 101 11.55 23.07 7.99
C GLY A 101 12.73 22.14 8.30
N ASN A 102 12.56 21.14 9.16
CA ASN A 102 13.61 20.17 9.45
C ASN A 102 13.75 19.19 8.28
N THR A 103 14.99 18.82 7.98
CA THR A 103 15.29 17.89 6.90
C THR A 103 15.27 16.45 7.42
N CYS A 104 14.63 15.58 6.66
CA CYS A 104 14.50 14.17 6.94
C CYS A 104 14.94 13.36 5.72
N THR A 105 15.84 12.40 5.91
CA THR A 105 16.20 11.45 4.86
C THR A 105 15.45 10.16 5.06
N VAL A 106 14.77 9.69 4.01
CA VAL A 106 14.07 8.42 3.96
C VAL A 106 14.87 7.48 3.08
N MET A 107 15.28 6.35 3.66
CA MET A 107 15.91 5.26 2.94
C MET A 107 14.97 4.05 2.97
N VAL A 108 15.07 3.25 1.93
CA VAL A 108 14.16 2.14 1.68
C VAL A 108 15.00 0.94 1.28
N GLY A 109 14.83 -0.16 2.00
CA GLY A 109 15.45 -1.45 1.74
C GLY A 109 14.41 -2.54 1.52
N THR A 110 14.78 -3.58 0.78
CA THR A 110 13.96 -4.79 0.64
C THR A 110 14.52 -5.87 1.56
N MET A 111 13.70 -6.33 2.51
CA MET A 111 14.06 -7.42 3.41
C MET A 111 14.03 -8.78 2.68
N PRO A 112 14.67 -9.83 3.22
CA PRO A 112 14.59 -11.18 2.66
C PRO A 112 13.16 -11.76 2.60
N SER A 113 12.27 -11.30 3.49
CA SER A 113 10.84 -11.60 3.45
C SER A 113 10.10 -10.90 2.30
N GLY A 114 10.80 -10.01 1.59
CA GLY A 114 10.27 -9.22 0.49
C GLY A 114 9.51 -7.97 0.91
N ARG A 115 9.35 -7.76 2.22
CA ARG A 115 8.86 -6.50 2.80
C ARG A 115 9.82 -5.37 2.48
N GLN A 116 9.24 -4.18 2.37
CA GLN A 116 9.99 -2.96 2.33
C GLN A 116 10.20 -2.49 3.77
N GLU A 117 11.46 -2.48 4.21
CA GLU A 117 11.88 -1.78 5.43
C GLU A 117 12.19 -0.34 5.05
N THR A 118 11.59 0.61 5.76
CA THR A 118 11.83 2.04 5.57
C THR A 118 12.47 2.60 6.83
N SER A 119 13.57 3.32 6.65
CA SER A 119 14.22 4.05 7.73
C SER A 119 14.16 5.55 7.48
N LEU A 120 13.80 6.29 8.51
CA LEU A 120 13.75 7.74 8.56
C LEU A 120 14.85 8.25 9.48
N SER A 121 15.55 9.31 9.04
CA SER A 121 16.47 10.07 9.86
C SER A 121 16.24 11.56 9.65
N CYS A 122 15.74 12.24 10.66
CA CYS A 122 15.48 13.67 10.68
C CYS A 122 16.50 14.40 11.54
N LYS A 123 16.94 15.57 11.06
CA LYS A 123 17.81 16.47 11.81
C LYS A 123 17.21 17.87 11.79
N ALA A 124 17.08 18.46 12.98
CA ALA A 124 16.66 19.85 13.08
C ALA A 124 17.74 20.79 12.54
N GLY A 125 17.32 21.92 11.96
CA GLY A 125 18.25 22.90 11.38
C GLY A 125 19.28 23.46 12.38
N THR A 126 18.97 23.43 13.68
CA THR A 126 19.87 23.85 14.78
C THR A 126 20.85 22.76 15.22
N GLY A 127 20.75 21.54 14.66
CA GLY A 127 21.71 20.46 14.82
C GLY A 127 21.62 19.63 16.10
N THR A 128 20.84 20.05 17.10
CA THR A 128 20.73 19.36 18.40
C THR A 128 19.63 18.32 18.48
N SER A 129 18.58 18.44 17.65
CA SER A 129 17.46 17.50 17.65
C SER A 129 17.54 16.52 16.49
N VAL A 130 17.53 15.22 16.79
CA VAL A 130 17.50 14.09 15.88
C VAL A 130 16.25 13.24 16.16
N TRP A 131 15.61 12.78 15.10
CA TRP A 131 14.54 11.79 15.17
C TRP A 131 14.76 10.71 14.13
N ASN A 132 14.89 9.48 14.60
CA ASN A 132 14.97 8.31 13.74
C ASN A 132 13.75 7.42 13.95
N ALA A 133 13.30 6.76 12.89
CA ALA A 133 12.24 5.77 12.98
C ALA A 133 12.43 4.70 11.89
N THR A 134 11.93 3.51 12.15
CA THR A 134 11.93 2.41 11.18
C THR A 134 10.54 1.78 11.13
N TRP A 135 10.05 1.46 9.94
CA TRP A 135 8.78 0.79 9.77
C TRP A 135 8.77 -0.09 8.53
N ASP A 136 7.96 -1.15 8.58
CA ASP A 136 7.85 -2.12 7.50
C ASP A 136 6.45 -2.14 6.93
N ASN A 137 6.36 -2.25 5.62
CA ASN A 137 5.08 -2.46 4.95
C ASN A 137 4.54 -3.89 5.16
N GLY A 138 3.24 -4.06 4.96
CA GLY A 138 2.55 -5.35 5.05
C GLY A 138 1.90 -5.64 6.40
N ASP A 139 1.47 -6.88 6.61
CA ASP A 139 0.79 -7.32 7.84
C ASP A 139 1.71 -7.26 9.08
N ILE A 140 1.13 -7.25 10.28
CA ILE A 140 1.92 -7.31 11.53
C ILE A 140 2.65 -8.66 11.67
N ALA A 141 2.10 -9.74 11.12
CA ALA A 141 2.71 -11.07 11.14
C ALA A 141 4.02 -11.09 10.33
N GLY A 142 5.16 -11.39 10.96
CA GLY A 142 6.49 -11.34 10.34
C GLY A 142 7.11 -9.94 10.26
N ASN A 143 6.53 -8.95 10.94
CA ASN A 143 7.19 -7.67 11.21
C ASN A 143 8.26 -7.88 12.32
N PRO A 144 9.45 -7.26 12.25
CA PRO A 144 10.48 -7.35 13.29
C PRO A 144 9.98 -6.97 14.69
N TYR A 145 8.97 -6.11 14.76
CA TYR A 145 8.34 -5.62 15.99
C TYR A 145 6.97 -6.28 16.25
N GLU A 146 6.67 -7.43 15.64
CA GLU A 146 5.37 -8.11 15.72
C GLU A 146 4.85 -8.22 17.15
N LEU A 147 5.68 -8.68 18.10
CA LEU A 147 5.27 -8.88 19.49
C LEU A 147 4.85 -7.55 20.14
N GLN A 148 5.62 -6.47 19.93
CA GLN A 148 5.33 -5.15 20.47
C GLN A 148 4.03 -4.59 19.86
N LEU A 149 3.87 -4.71 18.54
CA LEU A 149 2.68 -4.21 17.84
C LEU A 149 1.41 -4.96 18.27
N ARG A 150 1.47 -6.27 18.45
CA ARG A 150 0.33 -7.07 18.95
C ARG A 150 0.00 -6.77 20.40
N ASN A 151 1.00 -6.67 21.26
CA ASN A 151 0.79 -6.33 22.68
C ASN A 151 0.15 -4.95 22.86
N ALA A 152 0.48 -4.00 21.98
CA ALA A 152 -0.14 -2.69 21.95
C ALA A 152 -1.55 -2.69 21.33
N GLY A 153 -2.00 -3.80 20.73
CA GLY A 153 -3.31 -3.93 20.09
C GLY A 153 -3.42 -3.21 18.75
N ILE A 154 -2.30 -3.04 18.02
CA ILE A 154 -2.28 -2.38 16.71
C ILE A 154 -3.08 -3.17 15.68
N ASP A 155 -3.06 -4.51 15.74
CA ASP A 155 -3.87 -5.38 14.87
C ASP A 155 -5.38 -5.23 15.09
N GLN A 156 -5.79 -4.60 16.19
CA GLN A 156 -7.20 -4.31 16.50
C GLN A 156 -7.66 -2.96 15.95
N ILE A 157 -6.76 -2.11 15.44
CA ILE A 157 -7.14 -0.82 14.84
C ILE A 157 -7.86 -1.09 13.51
N PRO A 158 -9.08 -0.57 13.30
CA PRO A 158 -9.75 -0.65 12.00
C PRO A 158 -8.88 -0.06 10.89
N GLY A 159 -8.56 -0.87 9.89
CA GLY A 159 -7.72 -0.44 8.78
C GLY A 159 -6.24 -0.32 9.12
N TYR A 160 -5.73 -1.01 10.16
CA TYR A 160 -4.30 -1.04 10.50
C TYR A 160 -3.43 -1.41 9.29
N ASN A 161 -3.94 -2.28 8.40
CA ASN A 161 -3.27 -2.71 7.18
C ASN A 161 -3.11 -1.62 6.11
N ASN A 162 -3.69 -0.43 6.32
CA ASN A 162 -3.42 0.76 5.50
C ASN A 162 -2.19 1.54 5.98
N TYR A 163 -1.45 1.04 6.98
CA TYR A 163 -0.21 1.65 7.48
C TYR A 163 0.93 0.62 7.41
N ALA A 164 2.14 1.12 7.23
CA ALA A 164 3.35 0.41 7.60
C ALA A 164 3.61 0.67 9.09
N TRP A 165 4.16 -0.33 9.77
CA TRP A 165 4.29 -0.31 11.22
C TRP A 165 5.73 -0.54 11.65
N GLY A 166 6.12 0.19 12.68
CA GLY A 166 7.38 -0.06 13.36
C GLY A 166 7.52 0.85 14.57
N ILE A 167 8.72 1.32 14.82
CA ILE A 167 9.05 2.06 16.05
C ILE A 167 9.94 3.26 15.77
N ASP A 168 9.85 4.24 16.66
CA ASP A 168 10.85 5.28 16.83
C ASP A 168 12.15 4.68 17.36
N GLY A 169 13.26 5.05 16.72
CA GLY A 169 14.62 4.80 17.19
C GLY A 169 15.08 5.89 18.15
N LEU A 170 16.33 6.37 17.97
CA LEU A 170 16.83 7.49 18.76
C LEU A 170 16.03 8.77 18.47
N THR A 171 15.40 9.30 19.52
CA THR A 171 14.76 10.61 19.49
C THR A 171 15.33 11.47 20.59
N THR A 172 16.01 12.57 20.25
CA THR A 172 16.35 13.59 21.24
C THR A 172 15.11 14.42 21.53
N TYR A 173 14.66 14.33 22.77
CA TYR A 173 13.41 14.90 23.25
C TYR A 173 13.33 16.43 23.07
N PRO A 174 12.24 16.99 22.50
CA PRO A 174 11.28 16.33 21.62
C PRO A 174 11.32 16.91 20.20
N PHE A 175 11.71 16.09 19.23
CA PHE A 175 11.46 16.39 17.82
C PHE A 175 9.95 16.38 17.57
N ALA A 176 9.40 17.51 17.10
CA ALA A 176 7.96 17.74 16.95
C ALA A 176 7.12 17.51 18.23
N GLY A 177 7.70 17.59 19.42
CA GLY A 177 6.96 17.59 20.69
C GLY A 177 6.41 16.25 21.18
N CYS A 178 6.34 15.22 20.33
CA CYS A 178 5.54 14.03 20.63
C CYS A 178 6.16 12.69 20.21
N PHE A 179 7.30 12.66 19.51
CA PHE A 179 8.03 11.42 19.21
C PHE A 179 9.01 11.09 20.34
N ALA A 180 9.13 9.81 20.68
CA ALA A 180 9.99 9.35 21.77
C ALA A 180 10.54 7.96 21.46
N THR A 181 11.73 7.68 21.98
CA THR A 181 12.44 6.42 21.71
C THR A 181 11.56 5.21 22.06
N ASN A 182 11.56 4.20 21.17
CA ASN A 182 10.79 2.95 21.27
C ASN A 182 9.26 3.10 21.21
N TYR A 183 8.73 4.25 20.82
CA TYR A 183 7.28 4.39 20.60
C TYR A 183 6.87 3.80 19.27
N ILE A 184 5.65 3.25 19.22
CA ILE A 184 5.08 2.67 18.01
C ILE A 184 4.69 3.77 17.05
N VAL A 185 5.10 3.61 15.79
CA VAL A 185 4.72 4.50 14.71
C VAL A 185 3.99 3.74 13.61
N GLY A 186 2.94 4.40 13.08
CA GLY A 186 2.26 4.01 11.86
C GLY A 186 2.56 5.04 10.76
N ALA A 187 3.01 4.58 9.59
CA ALA A 187 3.37 5.45 8.48
C ALA A 187 2.61 5.08 7.21
N ARG A 188 2.33 6.07 6.37
CA ARG A 188 1.81 5.85 5.01
C ARG A 188 2.31 6.93 4.04
N GLN A 189 2.51 6.54 2.78
CA GLN A 189 2.83 7.47 1.69
C GLN A 189 1.52 7.93 1.02
N VAL A 190 1.37 9.24 0.80
CA VAL A 190 0.27 9.87 0.06
C VAL A 190 0.86 10.87 -0.92
N GLY A 191 0.96 10.51 -2.20
CA GLY A 191 1.61 11.35 -3.21
C GLY A 191 3.08 11.59 -2.85
N SER A 192 3.49 12.85 -2.73
CA SER A 192 4.83 13.26 -2.29
C SER A 192 4.99 13.36 -0.77
N GLN A 193 3.98 12.99 0.01
CA GLN A 193 4.00 13.11 1.47
C GLN A 193 4.09 11.77 2.18
N ILE A 194 4.80 11.74 3.29
CA ILE A 194 4.72 10.66 4.28
C ILE A 194 4.01 11.21 5.50
N ILE A 195 2.94 10.53 5.91
CA ILE A 195 2.22 10.83 7.15
C ILE A 195 2.69 9.79 8.17
N VAL A 196 3.37 10.25 9.22
CA VAL A 196 3.82 9.43 10.35
C VAL A 196 2.95 9.75 11.56
N THR A 197 2.38 8.72 12.18
CA THR A 197 1.50 8.83 13.35
C THR A 197 2.13 8.09 14.51
N ASN A 198 2.19 8.73 15.68
CA ASN A 198 2.70 8.12 16.91
C ASN A 198 1.55 7.52 17.71
N TYR A 199 1.73 6.30 18.19
CA TYR A 199 0.78 5.56 19.04
C TYR A 199 1.32 5.29 20.45
N GLY A 200 2.52 5.75 20.77
CA GLY A 200 3.16 5.51 22.06
C GLY A 200 3.42 4.02 22.29
N ALA A 201 3.00 3.53 23.45
CA ALA A 201 3.03 2.10 23.78
C ALA A 201 1.69 1.38 23.54
N GLY A 202 0.71 2.04 22.93
CA GLY A 202 -0.65 1.52 22.76
C GLY A 202 -1.13 1.58 21.31
N ASN A 203 -2.45 1.60 21.12
CA ASN A 203 -3.12 1.68 19.82
C ASN A 203 -3.95 2.96 19.63
N VAL A 204 -3.77 3.95 20.51
CA VAL A 204 -4.40 5.27 20.40
C VAL A 204 -3.38 6.24 19.84
N SER A 205 -3.75 6.92 18.76
CA SER A 205 -2.92 7.97 18.18
C SER A 205 -2.73 9.12 19.17
N LEU A 206 -1.49 9.49 19.42
CA LEU A 206 -1.11 10.61 20.28
C LEU A 206 -0.88 11.88 19.45
N CYS A 207 -0.25 11.74 18.29
CA CYS A 207 0.11 12.85 17.41
C CYS A 207 0.54 12.33 16.03
N GLY A 208 0.91 13.23 15.13
CA GLY A 208 1.57 12.87 13.89
C GLY A 208 2.41 14.00 13.31
N ASN A 209 3.17 13.66 12.28
CA ASN A 209 3.98 14.59 11.49
C ASN A 209 3.81 14.26 9.99
N THR A 210 3.90 15.29 9.16
CA THR A 210 3.78 15.16 7.70
C THR A 210 5.09 15.60 7.06
N LEU A 211 5.77 14.66 6.43
CA LEU A 211 7.01 14.89 5.71
C LEU A 211 6.69 15.10 4.23
N THR A 212 7.26 16.12 3.59
CA THR A 212 7.05 16.40 2.16
C THR A 212 8.34 16.21 1.38
N LEU A 213 8.31 15.31 0.39
CA LEU A 213 9.44 15.00 -0.48
C LEU A 213 9.90 16.27 -1.20
N GLN A 214 11.20 16.52 -1.15
CA GLN A 214 11.85 17.58 -1.90
C GLN A 214 12.18 17.08 -3.32
N PRO A 215 12.02 17.93 -4.35
CA PRO A 215 12.37 17.59 -5.71
C PRO A 215 13.89 17.41 -5.93
#